data_AF-A0A957NN07-F1
#
_entry.id   AF-A0A957NN07-F1
#
_cell.length_a   1.000
_cell.length_b   1.000
_cell.length_c   1.000
_cell.angle_alpha   90.00
_cell.angle_beta   90.00
_cell.angle_gamma   90.00
#
_symmetry.space_group_name_H-M   'P 1'
#
loop_
_entity.id
_entity.type
_entity.pdbx_description
1 polymer ?
#
loop_
_entity_poly.entity_id
_entity_poly.type
_entity_poly.pdbx_seq_one_letter_code
_entity_poly.pdbx_strand_id
1 'polypeptide(L)'
;MKLFRYFSVALTGILAHKLRAGLTMLGIIIGVAAVLTTTGFGSGAAADITANIQNGGVNLLTISSGSSRGGNNPATMTMADAQALSDAQIFPDLVYVAPQYSSSATYTSGSEEGTYQTIGATANYAIVTDLDIEYGQFFTAEQVEKNESVVVLGHTVATDLFGTADAVGQSVRINNNAFQVIGVLEESGGAGFGSNDTRAYVPLQVAQGRLFNASRYRGNYSVSTISIQVATAEGMDDAAKRIEQTLRMRHNLSKDDTNDFTISNQADLLETISNVTGTLSILLGSIGGISLLVGGIGI
;
A
#
# COMPACT_ATOMS: atom_id res chain seq x y z
N MET A 1 -40.52 -15.68 44.27
CA MET A 1 -40.97 -17.08 44.03
C MET A 1 -41.77 -17.28 42.74
N LYS A 2 -42.61 -16.34 42.28
CA LYS A 2 -43.41 -16.52 41.05
C LYS A 2 -42.56 -16.62 39.77
N LEU A 3 -41.54 -15.76 39.60
CA LEU A 3 -40.59 -15.80 38.47
C LEU A 3 -39.87 -17.15 38.33
N PHE A 4 -39.41 -17.73 39.44
CA PHE A 4 -38.73 -19.02 39.44
C PHE A 4 -39.63 -20.16 38.96
N ARG A 5 -40.92 -20.09 39.29
CA ARG A 5 -41.92 -21.08 38.88
C ARG A 5 -42.26 -20.93 37.39
N TYR A 6 -42.37 -19.71 36.87
CA TYR A 6 -42.55 -19.46 35.44
C TYR A 6 -41.33 -19.91 34.60
N PHE A 7 -40.11 -19.67 35.10
CA PHE A 7 -38.88 -20.13 34.46
C PHE A 7 -38.82 -21.66 34.38
N SER A 8 -39.15 -22.35 35.48
CA SER A 8 -39.19 -23.81 35.51
C SER A 8 -40.23 -24.39 34.55
N VAL A 9 -41.42 -23.80 34.46
CA VAL A 9 -42.47 -24.24 33.51
C VAL A 9 -42.03 -24.03 32.07
N ALA A 10 -41.39 -22.89 31.75
CA ALA A 10 -40.85 -22.62 30.43
C ALA A 10 -39.76 -23.63 30.02
N LEU A 11 -38.85 -23.96 30.94
CA LEU A 11 -37.78 -24.94 30.71
C LEU A 11 -38.34 -26.35 30.43
N THR A 12 -39.36 -26.76 31.19
CA THR A 12 -40.05 -28.04 30.93
C THR A 12 -40.74 -28.05 29.57
N GLY A 13 -41.34 -26.92 29.15
CA GLY A 13 -41.95 -26.77 27.83
C GLY A 13 -40.96 -26.89 26.68
N ILE A 14 -39.77 -26.28 26.81
CA ILE A 14 -38.68 -26.40 25.81
C ILE A 14 -38.19 -27.86 25.73
N LEU A 15 -38.00 -28.52 26.88
CA LEU A 15 -37.54 -29.91 26.95
C LEU A 15 -38.57 -30.92 26.42
N ALA A 16 -39.87 -30.58 26.41
CA ALA A 16 -40.93 -31.40 25.83
C ALA A 16 -40.94 -31.37 24.29
N HIS A 17 -40.47 -30.28 23.67
CA HIS A 17 -40.44 -30.10 22.21
C HIS A 17 -39.01 -29.91 21.68
N LYS A 18 -38.13 -30.86 21.98
CA LYS A 18 -36.68 -30.81 21.67
C LYS A 18 -36.36 -30.51 20.20
N LEU A 19 -37.08 -31.10 19.25
CA LEU A 19 -36.83 -30.90 17.81
C LEU A 19 -37.16 -29.46 17.40
N ARG A 20 -38.32 -28.95 17.80
CA ARG A 20 -38.73 -27.58 17.51
C ARG A 20 -37.77 -26.58 18.13
N ALA A 21 -37.45 -26.75 19.41
CA ALA A 21 -36.50 -25.90 20.12
C ALA A 21 -35.09 -25.93 19.49
N GLY A 22 -34.63 -27.11 19.05
CA GLY A 22 -33.34 -27.25 18.37
C GLY A 22 -33.29 -26.54 17.03
N LEU A 23 -34.33 -26.70 16.20
CA LEU A 23 -34.41 -26.06 14.88
C LEU A 23 -34.52 -24.53 14.97
N THR A 24 -35.27 -23.99 15.95
CA THR A 24 -35.37 -22.53 16.13
C THR A 24 -34.06 -21.93 16.64
N MET A 25 -33.40 -22.57 17.61
CA MET A 25 -32.08 -22.12 18.08
C MET A 25 -31.02 -22.19 16.98
N LEU A 26 -31.02 -23.25 16.17
CA LEU A 26 -30.07 -23.41 15.07
C LEU A 26 -30.20 -22.28 14.04
N GLY A 27 -31.44 -21.90 13.69
CA GLY A 27 -31.69 -20.79 12.77
C GLY A 27 -31.14 -19.46 13.28
N ILE A 28 -31.32 -19.16 14.57
CA ILE A 28 -30.78 -17.95 15.21
C ILE A 28 -29.26 -17.97 15.21
N ILE A 29 -28.65 -19.10 15.59
CA ILE A 29 -27.18 -19.24 15.66
C ILE A 29 -26.57 -19.02 14.27
N ILE A 30 -27.11 -19.67 13.23
CA ILE A 30 -26.60 -19.53 11.86
C ILE A 30 -26.80 -18.09 11.36
N GLY A 31 -27.97 -17.49 11.60
CA GLY A 31 -28.26 -16.11 11.19
C GLY A 31 -27.32 -15.10 11.84
N VAL A 32 -27.15 -15.16 13.15
CA VAL A 32 -26.24 -14.27 13.88
C VAL A 32 -24.78 -14.53 13.48
N ALA A 33 -24.36 -15.78 13.33
CA ALA A 33 -23.01 -16.13 12.91
C ALA A 33 -22.68 -15.61 11.50
N ALA A 34 -23.60 -15.75 10.54
CA ALA A 34 -23.41 -15.25 9.17
C ALA A 34 -23.25 -13.72 9.14
N VAL A 35 -24.02 -12.98 9.93
CA VAL A 35 -23.94 -11.52 10.01
C VAL A 35 -22.65 -11.07 10.69
N LEU A 36 -22.28 -11.69 11.82
CA LEU A 36 -21.05 -11.35 12.54
C LEU A 36 -19.81 -11.65 11.71
N THR A 37 -19.76 -12.80 11.03
CA THR A 37 -18.62 -13.18 10.19
C THR A 37 -18.46 -12.24 8.99
N THR A 38 -19.54 -11.99 8.23
CA THR A 38 -19.48 -11.10 7.06
C THR A 38 -19.09 -9.67 7.44
N THR A 39 -19.61 -9.16 8.56
CA THR A 39 -19.23 -7.84 9.06
C THR A 39 -17.78 -7.80 9.52
N GLY A 40 -17.34 -8.82 10.27
CA GLY A 40 -15.96 -8.93 10.77
C GLY A 40 -14.92 -9.00 9.64
N PHE A 41 -15.19 -9.77 8.59
CA PHE A 41 -14.33 -9.80 7.40
C PHE A 41 -14.26 -8.46 6.69
N GLY A 42 -15.41 -7.77 6.52
CA GLY A 42 -15.44 -6.46 5.88
C GLY A 42 -14.65 -5.41 6.66
N SER A 43 -14.82 -5.34 7.98
CA SER A 43 -14.08 -4.39 8.82
C SER A 43 -12.59 -4.73 8.93
N GLY A 44 -12.24 -6.01 9.00
CA GLY A 44 -10.84 -6.46 9.04
C GLY A 44 -10.10 -6.10 7.75
N ALA A 45 -10.66 -6.47 6.59
CA ALA A 45 -10.06 -6.12 5.31
C ALA A 45 -9.93 -4.60 5.10
N ALA A 46 -10.93 -3.82 5.54
CA ALA A 46 -10.86 -2.36 5.49
C ALA A 46 -9.75 -1.80 6.41
N ALA A 47 -9.59 -2.35 7.61
CA ALA A 47 -8.53 -1.97 8.54
C ALA A 47 -7.14 -2.30 7.96
N ASP A 48 -6.97 -3.49 7.38
CA ASP A 48 -5.72 -3.91 6.74
C ASP A 48 -5.36 -2.99 5.57
N ILE A 49 -6.30 -2.69 4.67
CA ILE A 49 -6.08 -1.76 3.55
C ILE A 49 -5.73 -0.36 4.08
N THR A 50 -6.42 0.10 5.11
CA THR A 50 -6.18 1.42 5.72
C THR A 50 -4.78 1.49 6.35
N ALA A 51 -4.36 0.46 7.08
CA ALA A 51 -3.03 0.38 7.67
C ALA A 51 -1.93 0.40 6.59
N ASN A 52 -2.08 -0.39 5.53
CA ASN A 52 -1.16 -0.40 4.39
C ASN A 52 -1.03 0.98 3.71
N ILE A 53 -2.08 1.79 3.74
CA ILE A 53 -2.09 3.14 3.18
C ILE A 53 -1.49 4.17 4.15
N GLN A 54 -1.81 4.08 5.44
CA GLN A 54 -1.31 5.01 6.46
C GLN A 54 0.21 4.98 6.60
N ASN A 55 0.82 3.81 6.37
CA ASN A 55 2.27 3.62 6.32
C ASN A 55 2.96 4.37 5.15
N GLY A 56 2.23 5.14 4.33
CA GLY A 56 2.78 5.95 3.24
C GLY A 56 3.05 7.42 3.61
N GLY A 57 2.78 7.83 4.85
CA GLY A 57 2.92 9.22 5.30
C GLY A 57 1.66 10.07 5.05
N VAL A 58 1.22 10.78 6.09
CA VAL A 58 0.16 11.80 5.98
C VAL A 58 0.72 13.02 5.24
N ASN A 59 0.01 13.48 4.21
CA ASN A 59 0.38 14.55 3.26
C ASN A 59 1.23 14.13 2.05
N LEU A 60 1.06 12.90 1.58
CA LEU A 60 1.74 12.39 0.38
C LEU A 60 0.91 12.59 -0.90
N LEU A 61 1.51 13.26 -1.89
CA LEU A 61 1.05 13.27 -3.28
C LEU A 61 1.90 12.30 -4.09
N THR A 62 1.23 11.42 -4.83
CA THR A 62 1.89 10.42 -5.67
C THR A 62 1.59 10.72 -7.13
N ILE A 63 2.64 10.94 -7.92
CA ILE A 63 2.52 11.21 -9.36
C ILE A 63 2.99 9.98 -10.11
N SER A 64 2.13 9.41 -10.94
CA SER A 64 2.48 8.27 -11.79
C SER A 64 2.26 8.63 -13.26
N SER A 65 2.99 7.96 -14.15
CA SER A 65 2.71 8.08 -15.59
C SER A 65 1.29 7.57 -15.87
N GLY A 66 0.51 8.35 -16.60
CA GLY A 66 -0.85 8.05 -16.94
C GLY A 66 -0.92 6.81 -17.82
N SER A 67 -1.55 5.76 -17.31
CA SER A 67 -1.99 4.65 -18.16
C SER A 67 -3.32 5.07 -18.79
N SER A 68 -3.30 5.40 -20.08
CA SER A 68 -4.54 5.35 -20.84
C SER A 68 -4.97 3.88 -20.84
N ARG A 69 -6.16 3.60 -20.30
CA ARG A 69 -6.78 2.26 -20.31
C ARG A 69 -6.78 1.73 -21.75
N GLY A 70 -5.80 0.89 -22.10
CA GLY A 70 -5.75 0.20 -23.40
C GLY A 70 -4.48 0.34 -24.24
N GLY A 71 -3.34 0.83 -23.74
CA GLY A 71 -2.13 0.91 -24.56
C GLY A 71 -0.82 0.84 -23.77
N ASN A 72 0.20 0.28 -24.42
CA ASN A 72 1.59 0.27 -24.00
C ASN A 72 2.14 1.71 -24.03
N ASN A 73 1.71 2.55 -23.09
CA ASN A 73 2.11 3.94 -23.04
C ASN A 73 3.53 4.01 -22.48
N PRO A 74 4.49 4.66 -23.16
CA PRO A 74 5.84 4.81 -22.63
C PRO A 74 5.78 5.59 -21.31
N ALA A 75 6.63 5.25 -20.34
CA ALA A 75 6.80 6.01 -19.12
C ALA A 75 7.23 7.46 -19.47
N THR A 76 6.25 8.36 -19.48
CA THR A 76 6.42 9.78 -19.86
C THR A 76 7.08 10.59 -18.76
N MET A 77 7.01 10.10 -17.53
CA MET A 77 7.64 10.75 -16.37
C MET A 77 9.12 10.46 -16.32
N THR A 78 9.90 11.52 -16.09
CA THR A 78 11.37 11.45 -16.12
C THR A 78 12.00 12.02 -14.87
N MET A 79 13.28 11.71 -14.68
CA MET A 79 14.11 12.35 -13.66
C MET A 79 14.14 13.88 -13.78
N ALA A 80 14.03 14.43 -14.99
CA ALA A 80 14.00 15.88 -15.18
C ALA A 80 12.73 16.53 -14.61
N ASP A 81 11.62 15.78 -14.55
CA ASP A 81 10.37 16.26 -13.96
C ASP A 81 10.47 16.25 -12.45
N ALA A 82 11.04 15.18 -11.87
CA ALA A 82 11.34 15.15 -10.44
C ALA A 82 12.27 16.30 -10.02
N GLN A 83 13.33 16.58 -10.78
CA GLN A 83 14.24 17.71 -10.52
C GLN A 83 13.54 19.07 -10.57
N ALA A 84 12.62 19.27 -11.52
CA ALA A 84 11.85 20.51 -11.62
C ALA A 84 10.90 20.70 -10.43
N LEU A 85 10.32 19.61 -9.91
CA LEU A 85 9.46 19.64 -8.74
C LEU A 85 10.25 19.83 -7.43
N SER A 86 11.53 19.45 -7.42
CA SER A 86 12.44 19.70 -6.28
C SER A 86 12.91 21.15 -6.16
N ASP A 87 12.58 22.03 -7.11
CA ASP A 87 13.00 23.43 -7.05
C ASP A 87 12.20 24.21 -6.00
N ALA A 88 12.83 24.50 -4.86
CA ALA A 88 12.24 25.23 -3.75
C ALA A 88 11.81 26.67 -4.09
N GLN A 89 12.34 27.27 -5.17
CA GLN A 89 11.87 28.60 -5.63
C GLN A 89 10.48 28.50 -6.25
N ILE A 90 10.21 27.39 -6.94
CA ILE A 90 8.93 27.12 -7.60
C ILE A 90 7.96 26.47 -6.61
N PHE A 91 8.46 25.70 -5.66
CA PHE A 91 7.69 24.86 -4.75
C PHE A 91 8.20 24.93 -3.29
N PRO A 92 7.97 26.04 -2.56
CA PRO A 92 8.43 26.18 -1.18
C PRO A 92 7.67 25.27 -0.20
N ASP A 93 6.48 24.79 -0.57
CA ASP A 93 5.59 24.00 0.28
C ASP A 93 5.87 22.49 0.19
N LEU A 94 6.75 22.08 -0.74
CA LEU A 94 7.15 20.68 -0.93
C LEU A 94 8.39 20.40 -0.08
N VAL A 95 8.26 19.50 0.89
CA VAL A 95 9.34 19.18 1.84
C VAL A 95 10.33 18.22 1.20
N TYR A 96 9.82 17.17 0.56
CA TYR A 96 10.62 16.14 -0.08
C TYR A 96 10.00 15.70 -1.39
N VAL A 97 10.86 15.47 -2.37
CA VAL A 97 10.50 14.91 -3.69
C VAL A 97 11.36 13.67 -3.90
N ALA A 98 10.72 12.51 -3.90
CA ALA A 98 11.36 11.21 -3.99
C ALA A 98 10.91 10.49 -5.27
N PRO A 99 11.65 10.64 -6.39
CA PRO A 99 11.40 9.81 -7.56
C PRO A 99 11.76 8.35 -7.27
N GLN A 100 10.99 7.44 -7.87
CA GLN A 100 11.26 6.02 -7.83
C GLN A 100 11.12 5.36 -9.21
N TYR A 101 11.83 4.26 -9.37
CA TYR A 101 11.69 3.35 -10.51
C TYR A 101 11.42 1.94 -10.00
N SER A 102 10.30 1.36 -10.36
CA SER A 102 9.89 0.04 -9.90
C SER A 102 9.90 -0.98 -11.04
N SER A 103 10.46 -2.15 -10.77
CA SER A 103 10.43 -3.30 -11.69
C SER A 103 10.66 -4.59 -10.92
N SER A 104 10.28 -5.74 -11.48
CA SER A 104 10.53 -7.04 -10.85
C SER A 104 11.94 -7.52 -11.15
N ALA A 105 12.62 -8.09 -10.15
CA ALA A 105 13.93 -8.74 -10.33
C ALA A 105 13.97 -10.09 -9.64
N THR A 106 14.86 -10.95 -10.14
CA THR A 106 15.19 -12.23 -9.51
C THR A 106 16.31 -12.01 -8.50
N TYR A 107 16.08 -12.47 -7.29
CA TYR A 107 16.99 -12.46 -6.16
C TYR A 107 17.48 -13.87 -5.90
N THR A 108 18.79 -14.04 -5.75
CA THR A 108 19.41 -15.35 -5.47
C THR A 108 20.39 -15.22 -4.31
N SER A 109 20.25 -16.09 -3.32
CA SER A 109 21.17 -16.21 -2.18
C SER A 109 21.41 -17.68 -1.86
N GLY A 110 22.65 -18.17 -2.03
CA GLY A 110 22.96 -19.59 -1.82
C GLY A 110 22.13 -20.50 -2.74
N SER A 111 21.26 -21.32 -2.15
CA SER A 111 20.31 -22.19 -2.86
C SER A 111 18.91 -21.58 -3.05
N GLU A 112 18.62 -20.46 -2.39
CA GLU A 112 17.31 -19.81 -2.44
C GLU A 112 17.23 -18.82 -3.60
N GLU A 113 16.09 -18.82 -4.28
CA GLU A 113 15.78 -17.91 -5.38
C GLU A 113 14.32 -17.47 -5.31
N GLY A 114 14.08 -16.18 -5.51
CA GLY A 114 12.74 -15.60 -5.53
C GLY A 114 12.64 -14.40 -6.47
N THR A 115 11.43 -14.09 -6.92
CA THR A 115 11.17 -12.89 -7.74
C THR A 115 10.40 -11.89 -6.90
N TYR A 116 11.00 -10.71 -6.72
CA TYR A 116 10.45 -9.67 -5.86
C TYR A 116 10.38 -8.33 -6.60
N GLN A 117 9.45 -7.49 -6.18
CA GLN A 117 9.37 -6.12 -6.69
C GLN A 117 10.55 -5.32 -6.12
N THR A 118 11.34 -4.75 -7.03
CA THR A 118 12.50 -3.91 -6.69
C THR A 118 12.17 -2.46 -6.95
N ILE A 119 12.42 -1.61 -5.96
CA ILE A 119 12.24 -0.17 -6.03
C ILE A 119 13.62 0.48 -6.03
N GLY A 120 13.96 1.11 -7.15
CA GLY A 120 15.01 2.11 -7.22
C GLY A 120 14.52 3.38 -6.54
N ALA A 121 15.15 3.77 -5.44
CA ALA A 121 14.73 4.90 -4.61
C ALA A 121 15.88 5.87 -4.31
N THR A 122 15.52 7.08 -3.88
CA THR A 122 16.47 8.10 -3.37
C THR A 122 16.56 8.00 -1.84
N ALA A 123 17.59 8.61 -1.24
CA ALA A 123 17.81 8.51 0.21
C ALA A 123 16.62 9.02 1.04
N ASN A 124 15.91 10.03 0.53
CA ASN A 124 14.73 10.59 1.20
C ASN A 124 13.48 9.71 1.08
N TYR A 125 13.50 8.65 0.27
CA TYR A 125 12.34 7.82 0.02
C TYR A 125 11.79 7.20 1.32
N ALA A 126 12.67 6.66 2.17
CA ALA A 126 12.26 6.07 3.45
C ALA A 126 11.56 7.09 4.36
N ILE A 127 11.95 8.37 4.32
CA ILE A 127 11.31 9.44 5.10
C ILE A 127 9.94 9.78 4.50
N VAL A 128 9.88 9.88 3.17
CA VAL A 128 8.65 10.26 2.45
C VAL A 128 7.56 9.20 2.57
N THR A 129 7.95 7.93 2.61
CA THR A 129 7.01 6.80 2.69
C THR A 129 7.08 6.07 4.04
N ASP A 130 7.53 6.76 5.09
CA ASP A 130 7.52 6.30 6.49
C ASP A 130 7.97 4.83 6.66
N LEU A 131 9.14 4.49 6.10
CA LEU A 131 9.70 3.15 6.20
C LEU A 131 10.49 2.97 7.49
N ASP A 132 10.00 2.09 8.36
CA ASP A 132 10.71 1.67 9.56
C ASP A 132 11.74 0.58 9.26
N ILE A 133 12.93 0.73 9.86
CA ILE A 133 14.07 -0.17 9.69
C ILE A 133 14.26 -0.98 10.97
N GLU A 134 14.15 -2.30 10.88
CA GLU A 134 14.37 -3.21 12.01
C GLU A 134 15.87 -3.45 12.24
N TYR A 135 16.61 -3.71 11.15
CA TYR A 135 18.04 -3.99 11.20
C TYR A 135 18.80 -3.08 10.24
N GLY A 136 19.97 -2.58 10.68
CA GLY A 136 20.87 -1.79 9.83
C GLY A 136 20.38 -0.37 9.58
N GLN A 137 20.44 0.07 8.32
CA GLN A 137 20.02 1.43 7.92
C GLN A 137 19.55 1.47 6.47
N PHE A 138 18.79 2.52 6.13
CA PHE A 138 18.53 2.86 4.73
C PHE A 138 19.78 3.45 4.06
N PHE A 139 19.83 3.48 2.73
CA PHE A 139 20.99 4.04 2.02
C PHE A 139 21.06 5.57 2.11
N THR A 140 22.28 6.10 2.19
CA THR A 140 22.54 7.55 2.28
C THR A 140 22.58 8.22 0.90
N ALA A 141 22.50 9.56 0.87
CA ALA A 141 22.60 10.33 -0.38
C ALA A 141 23.93 10.08 -1.11
N GLU A 142 25.03 9.94 -0.38
CA GLU A 142 26.36 9.65 -0.94
C GLU A 142 26.40 8.27 -1.62
N GLN A 143 25.77 7.26 -1.03
CA GLN A 143 25.70 5.92 -1.61
C GLN A 143 24.84 5.90 -2.89
N VAL A 144 23.78 6.70 -2.91
CA VAL A 144 22.94 6.88 -4.11
C VAL A 144 23.75 7.54 -5.24
N GLU A 145 24.50 8.60 -4.93
CA GLU A 145 25.32 9.33 -5.89
C GLU A 145 26.49 8.49 -6.42
N LYS A 146 27.14 7.71 -5.54
CA LYS A 146 28.24 6.80 -5.91
C LYS A 146 27.80 5.51 -6.58
N ASN A 147 26.50 5.29 -6.75
CA ASN A 147 25.95 4.05 -7.32
C ASN A 147 26.43 2.79 -6.58
N GLU A 148 26.47 2.84 -5.24
CA GLU A 148 26.90 1.70 -4.45
C GLU A 148 25.95 0.50 -4.64
N SER A 149 26.52 -0.70 -4.68
CA SER A 149 25.75 -1.95 -4.85
C SER A 149 25.21 -2.41 -3.50
N VAL A 150 24.30 -1.63 -2.95
CA VAL A 150 23.64 -1.89 -1.67
C VAL A 150 22.15 -2.12 -1.85
N VAL A 151 21.55 -2.91 -0.97
CA VAL A 151 20.13 -3.21 -0.97
C VAL A 151 19.57 -3.18 0.46
N VAL A 152 18.34 -2.71 0.58
CA VAL A 152 17.51 -2.84 1.78
C VAL A 152 16.37 -3.78 1.45
N LEU A 153 16.13 -4.79 2.29
CA LEU A 153 15.12 -5.82 2.04
C LEU A 153 13.89 -5.59 2.92
N GLY A 154 12.71 -5.90 2.39
CA GLY A 154 11.52 -6.10 3.22
C GLY A 154 11.67 -7.34 4.10
N HIS A 155 10.95 -7.38 5.22
CA HIS A 155 11.04 -8.45 6.20
C HIS A 155 10.81 -9.85 5.60
N THR A 156 9.80 -10.01 4.73
CA THR A 156 9.52 -11.29 4.06
C THR A 156 10.63 -11.65 3.07
N VAL A 157 11.15 -10.69 2.29
CA VAL A 157 12.23 -10.95 1.33
C VAL A 157 13.50 -11.43 2.04
N ALA A 158 13.85 -10.83 3.18
CA ALA A 158 14.99 -11.26 3.97
C ALA A 158 14.79 -12.69 4.50
N THR A 159 13.62 -12.97 5.07
CA THR A 159 13.27 -14.28 5.64
C THR A 159 13.25 -15.37 4.58
N ASP A 160 12.69 -15.11 3.40
CA ASP A 160 12.64 -16.08 2.29
C ASP A 160 14.03 -16.44 1.76
N LEU A 161 14.92 -15.45 1.62
CA LEU A 161 16.24 -15.64 1.01
C LEU A 161 17.30 -16.16 1.99
N PHE A 162 17.17 -15.87 3.28
CA PHE A 162 18.20 -16.14 4.29
C PHE A 162 17.71 -16.98 5.46
N GLY A 163 16.42 -17.30 5.54
CA GLY A 163 15.80 -18.02 6.66
C GLY A 163 15.65 -17.20 7.94
N THR A 164 16.01 -15.91 7.91
CA THR A 164 15.98 -14.96 9.04
C THR A 164 15.83 -13.53 8.55
N ALA A 165 15.26 -12.66 9.37
CA ALA A 165 15.17 -11.22 9.10
C ALA A 165 16.50 -10.49 9.32
N ASP A 166 17.42 -11.02 10.14
CA ASP A 166 18.76 -10.44 10.33
C ASP A 166 19.71 -10.86 9.18
N ALA A 167 19.50 -10.22 8.02
CA ALA A 167 20.29 -10.44 6.81
C ALA A 167 21.37 -9.36 6.58
N VAL A 168 21.55 -8.42 7.51
CA VAL A 168 22.46 -7.29 7.35
C VAL A 168 23.90 -7.77 7.24
N GLY A 169 24.63 -7.20 6.27
CA GLY A 169 26.02 -7.57 5.96
C GLY A 169 26.15 -8.77 5.01
N GLN A 170 25.06 -9.49 4.74
CA GLN A 170 25.08 -10.61 3.79
C GLN A 170 25.08 -10.12 2.34
N SER A 171 25.46 -11.00 1.42
CA SER A 171 25.47 -10.71 -0.02
C SER A 171 24.30 -11.40 -0.71
N VAL A 172 23.64 -10.68 -1.62
CA VAL A 172 22.56 -11.20 -2.46
C VAL A 172 22.85 -10.87 -3.92
N ARG A 173 22.43 -11.74 -4.84
CA ARG A 173 22.49 -11.45 -6.27
C ARG A 173 21.13 -10.97 -6.75
N ILE A 174 21.08 -9.83 -7.44
CA ILE A 174 19.88 -9.26 -8.05
C ILE A 174 20.12 -9.19 -9.55
N ASN A 175 19.33 -9.91 -10.36
CA ASN A 175 19.55 -10.05 -11.81
C ASN A 175 21.03 -10.32 -12.13
N ASN A 176 21.63 -11.29 -11.43
CA ASN A 176 23.02 -11.71 -11.57
C ASN A 176 24.10 -10.67 -11.18
N ASN A 177 23.73 -9.54 -10.56
CA ASN A 177 24.66 -8.55 -10.00
C ASN A 177 24.75 -8.71 -8.48
N ALA A 178 25.95 -8.61 -7.90
CA ALA A 178 26.14 -8.74 -6.45
C ALA A 178 25.82 -7.44 -5.72
N PHE A 179 25.07 -7.54 -4.62
CA PHE A 179 24.70 -6.47 -3.71
C PHE A 179 24.98 -6.88 -2.27
N GLN A 180 25.27 -5.90 -1.43
CA GLN A 180 25.35 -6.07 0.02
C GLN A 180 24.05 -5.61 0.67
N VAL A 181 23.49 -6.44 1.55
CA VAL A 181 22.35 -6.07 2.39
C VAL A 181 22.83 -5.12 3.48
N ILE A 182 22.30 -3.90 3.51
CA ILE A 182 22.66 -2.87 4.50
C ILE A 182 21.56 -2.59 5.52
N GLY A 183 20.34 -3.05 5.24
CA GLY A 183 19.23 -2.92 6.15
C GLY A 183 18.07 -3.86 5.80
N VAL A 184 17.19 -4.07 6.77
CA VAL A 184 15.95 -4.83 6.63
C VAL A 184 14.82 -4.02 7.29
N LEU A 185 13.69 -3.90 6.60
CA LEU A 185 12.52 -3.18 7.11
C LEU A 185 11.86 -3.94 8.27
N GLU A 186 11.22 -3.20 9.18
CA GLU A 186 10.30 -3.77 10.16
C GLU A 186 9.09 -4.39 9.47
N GLU A 187 8.57 -5.47 10.06
CA GLU A 187 7.37 -6.13 9.56
C GLU A 187 6.17 -5.18 9.67
N SER A 188 5.67 -4.70 8.54
CA SER A 188 4.53 -3.79 8.50
C SER A 188 3.17 -4.50 8.68
N GLY A 189 3.19 -5.84 8.80
CA GLY A 189 2.01 -6.69 9.01
C GLY A 189 1.06 -6.76 7.81
N GLY A 190 1.44 -6.12 6.69
CA GLY A 190 0.66 -6.12 5.46
C GLY A 190 0.80 -7.44 4.72
N ALA A 191 -0.21 -8.31 4.83
CA ALA A 191 -0.27 -9.52 4.01
C ALA A 191 -0.82 -9.22 2.61
N GLY A 192 0.03 -9.18 1.58
CA GLY A 192 -0.44 -9.13 0.20
C GLY A 192 0.49 -8.50 -0.84
N PHE A 193 0.05 -8.59 -2.11
CA PHE A 193 0.74 -8.00 -3.26
C PHE A 193 0.79 -6.46 -3.12
N GLY A 194 1.98 -5.92 -2.94
CA GLY A 194 2.20 -4.48 -2.75
C GLY A 194 2.56 -4.04 -1.33
N SER A 195 2.68 -4.98 -0.38
CA SER A 195 3.25 -4.72 0.95
C SER A 195 4.74 -4.38 0.84
N ASN A 196 5.21 -3.52 1.75
CA ASN A 196 6.64 -3.18 1.88
C ASN A 196 7.47 -4.39 2.31
N ASP A 197 6.87 -5.38 2.96
CA ASP A 197 7.54 -6.60 3.44
C ASP A 197 8.02 -7.49 2.28
N THR A 198 7.33 -7.41 1.12
CA THR A 198 7.60 -8.22 -0.09
C THR A 198 8.43 -7.48 -1.16
N ARG A 199 8.98 -6.32 -0.79
CA ARG A 199 9.74 -5.44 -1.68
C ARG A 199 11.19 -5.37 -1.27
N ALA A 200 12.03 -4.93 -2.20
CA ALA A 200 13.43 -4.62 -1.95
C ALA A 200 13.78 -3.27 -2.56
N TYR A 201 14.70 -2.54 -1.94
CA TYR A 201 15.06 -1.17 -2.27
C TYR A 201 16.53 -1.07 -2.61
N VAL A 202 16.84 -0.45 -3.74
CA VAL A 202 18.21 -0.20 -4.20
C VAL A 202 18.34 1.27 -4.60
N PRO A 203 19.56 1.81 -4.69
CA PRO A 203 19.76 3.15 -5.22
C PRO A 203 19.13 3.34 -6.62
N LEU A 204 18.41 4.44 -6.81
CA LEU A 204 17.62 4.72 -8.02
C LEU A 204 18.44 4.58 -9.32
N GLN A 205 19.64 5.15 -9.35
CA GLN A 205 20.51 5.10 -10.52
C GLN A 205 21.00 3.68 -10.82
N VAL A 206 21.21 2.85 -9.79
CA VAL A 206 21.57 1.44 -9.95
C VAL A 206 20.41 0.64 -10.53
N ALA A 207 19.18 0.89 -10.07
CA ALA A 207 17.98 0.29 -10.67
C ALA A 207 17.84 0.69 -12.15
N GLN A 208 17.87 1.99 -12.44
CA GLN A 208 17.66 2.52 -13.79
C GLN A 208 18.76 2.10 -14.76
N GLY A 209 20.03 2.20 -14.37
CA GLY A 209 21.16 1.92 -15.25
C GLY A 209 21.54 0.45 -15.29
N ARG A 210 21.83 -0.14 -14.12
CA ARG A 210 22.53 -1.43 -14.02
C ARG A 210 21.60 -2.63 -14.00
N LEU A 211 20.42 -2.51 -13.37
CA LEU A 211 19.50 -3.64 -13.20
C LEU A 211 18.49 -3.76 -14.33
N PHE A 212 17.88 -2.65 -14.74
CA PHE A 212 16.70 -2.69 -15.61
C PHE A 212 16.85 -1.96 -16.94
N ASN A 213 17.94 -1.22 -17.14
CA ASN A 213 18.15 -0.38 -18.32
C ASN A 213 16.88 0.42 -18.67
N ALA A 214 16.43 1.22 -17.69
CA ALA A 214 15.20 1.99 -17.75
C ALA A 214 15.11 2.80 -19.05
N SER A 215 13.90 2.85 -19.60
CA SER A 215 13.63 3.62 -20.81
C SER A 215 14.03 5.08 -20.60
N ARG A 216 14.42 5.74 -21.70
CA ARG A 216 14.67 7.17 -21.68
C ARG A 216 13.57 7.89 -22.45
N TYR A 217 13.01 8.91 -21.83
CA TYR A 217 12.07 9.81 -22.47
C TYR A 217 12.67 11.21 -22.49
N ARG A 218 12.68 11.86 -23.66
CA ARG A 218 13.30 13.19 -23.87
C ARG A 218 14.73 13.28 -23.34
N GLY A 219 15.53 12.23 -23.53
CA GLY A 219 16.94 12.15 -23.11
C GLY A 219 17.17 11.84 -21.63
N ASN A 220 16.12 11.70 -20.82
CA ASN A 220 16.20 11.48 -19.37
C ASN A 220 15.68 10.09 -19.00
N TYR A 221 16.24 9.48 -17.95
CA TYR A 221 15.73 8.20 -17.43
C TYR A 221 14.28 8.34 -16.97
N SER A 222 13.45 7.36 -17.33
CA SER A 222 12.07 7.29 -16.88
C SER A 222 11.98 6.96 -15.40
N VAL A 223 10.97 7.50 -14.73
CA VAL A 223 10.58 7.15 -13.36
C VAL A 223 9.19 6.55 -13.37
N SER A 224 8.94 5.55 -12.53
CA SER A 224 7.62 4.93 -12.42
C SER A 224 6.67 5.81 -11.62
N THR A 225 7.19 6.49 -10.61
CA THR A 225 6.39 7.31 -9.69
C THR A 225 7.27 8.40 -9.08
N ILE A 226 6.68 9.55 -8.77
CA ILE A 226 7.31 10.61 -7.98
C ILE A 226 6.43 10.81 -6.75
N SER A 227 6.99 10.50 -5.58
CA SER A 227 6.34 10.66 -4.28
C SER A 227 6.75 12.02 -3.71
N ILE A 228 5.78 12.83 -3.31
CA ILE A 228 6.00 14.21 -2.87
C ILE A 228 5.31 14.43 -1.54
N GLN A 229 6.09 14.81 -0.53
CA GLN A 229 5.56 15.19 0.78
C GLN A 229 5.31 16.70 0.84
N VAL A 230 4.06 17.06 1.15
CA VAL A 230 3.64 18.45 1.33
C VAL A 230 3.74 18.81 2.82
N ALA A 231 4.17 20.05 3.12
CA ALA A 231 4.40 20.49 4.49
C ALA A 231 3.13 20.45 5.38
N THR A 232 1.97 20.69 4.79
CA THR A 232 0.68 20.72 5.50
C THR A 232 -0.42 20.06 4.67
N ALA A 233 -1.42 19.48 5.36
CA ALA A 233 -2.60 18.90 4.72
C ALA A 233 -3.40 19.96 3.93
N GLU A 234 -3.50 21.18 4.46
CA GLU A 234 -4.22 22.30 3.84
C GLU A 234 -3.59 22.73 2.51
N GLY A 235 -2.26 22.59 2.38
CA GLY A 235 -1.53 22.94 1.16
C GLY A 235 -1.59 21.89 0.04
N MET A 236 -2.19 20.71 0.28
CA MET A 236 -2.15 19.60 -0.67
C MET A 236 -2.85 19.90 -2.01
N ASP A 237 -4.05 20.49 -1.97
CA ASP A 237 -4.82 20.81 -3.18
C ASP A 237 -4.12 21.86 -4.05
N ASP A 238 -3.55 22.87 -3.40
CA ASP A 238 -2.83 23.93 -4.10
C ASP A 238 -1.50 23.43 -4.66
N ALA A 239 -0.79 22.57 -3.91
CA ALA A 239 0.39 21.87 -4.39
C ALA A 239 0.06 21.00 -5.61
N ALA A 240 -1.01 20.21 -5.55
CA ALA A 240 -1.45 19.34 -6.66
C ALA A 240 -1.75 20.14 -7.93
N LYS A 241 -2.49 21.25 -7.82
CA LYS A 241 -2.77 22.13 -8.99
C LYS A 241 -1.51 22.74 -9.58
N ARG A 242 -0.57 23.20 -8.75
CA ARG A 242 0.70 23.78 -9.22
C ARG A 242 1.61 22.75 -9.88
N ILE A 243 1.67 21.54 -9.31
CA ILE A 243 2.36 20.40 -9.89
C ILE A 243 1.75 20.08 -11.25
N GLU A 244 0.42 19.95 -11.34
CA GLU A 244 -0.27 19.68 -12.59
C GLU A 244 0.06 20.71 -13.66
N GLN A 245 -0.05 22.01 -13.34
CA GLN A 245 0.27 23.08 -14.29
C GLN A 245 1.73 23.02 -14.76
N THR A 246 2.66 22.77 -13.83
CA THR A 246 4.09 22.69 -14.14
C THR A 246 4.39 21.51 -15.05
N LEU A 247 3.84 20.33 -14.75
CA LEU A 247 4.02 19.14 -15.58
C LEU A 247 3.37 19.29 -16.94
N ARG A 248 2.15 19.85 -17.04
CA ARG A 248 1.50 20.14 -18.34
C ARG A 248 2.34 21.06 -19.21
N MET A 249 2.90 22.13 -18.65
CA MET A 249 3.80 23.04 -19.39
C MET A 249 5.06 22.31 -19.86
N ARG A 250 5.71 21.53 -18.99
CA ARG A 250 6.91 20.77 -19.35
C ARG A 250 6.62 19.69 -20.39
N HIS A 251 5.44 19.09 -20.33
CA HIS A 251 5.01 18.04 -21.24
C HIS A 251 4.50 18.58 -22.57
N ASN A 252 4.38 19.91 -22.71
CA ASN A 252 3.77 20.60 -23.85
C ASN A 252 2.30 20.19 -24.07
N LEU A 253 1.55 20.00 -22.98
CA LEU A 253 0.12 19.70 -23.02
C LEU A 253 -0.70 20.99 -23.10
N SER A 254 -1.51 21.10 -24.14
CA SER A 254 -2.49 22.17 -24.35
C SER A 254 -3.64 22.04 -23.35
N LYS A 255 -4.50 23.06 -23.20
CA LYS A 255 -5.63 23.03 -22.25
C LYS A 255 -6.61 21.87 -22.48
N ASP A 256 -6.79 21.49 -23.74
CA ASP A 256 -7.72 20.43 -24.14
C ASP A 256 -7.09 19.04 -24.14
N ASP A 257 -5.77 18.95 -23.93
CA ASP A 257 -5.06 17.68 -23.87
C ASP A 257 -5.33 16.97 -22.54
N THR A 258 -5.54 15.67 -22.60
CA THR A 258 -5.60 14.80 -21.42
C THR A 258 -4.21 14.72 -20.78
N ASN A 259 -4.14 14.75 -19.44
CA ASN A 259 -2.88 14.53 -18.74
C ASN A 259 -2.31 13.15 -19.07
N ASP A 260 -1.01 13.09 -19.35
CA ASP A 260 -0.24 11.85 -19.50
C ASP A 260 0.38 11.40 -18.17
N PHE A 261 -0.08 11.98 -17.06
CA PHE A 261 0.24 11.65 -15.68
C PHE A 261 -1.03 11.70 -14.82
N THR A 262 -1.00 11.00 -13.70
CA THR A 262 -2.05 11.03 -12.68
C THR A 262 -1.44 11.47 -11.36
N ILE A 263 -2.07 12.47 -10.73
CA ILE A 263 -1.74 12.89 -9.37
C ILE A 263 -2.78 12.27 -8.44
N SER A 264 -2.31 11.49 -7.47
CA SER A 264 -3.14 10.85 -6.46
C SER A 264 -2.82 11.41 -5.09
N ASN A 265 -3.85 11.85 -4.38
CA ASN A 265 -3.76 12.24 -2.97
C ASN A 265 -4.11 11.02 -2.10
N GLN A 266 -3.23 10.68 -1.15
CA GLN A 266 -3.45 9.57 -0.24
C GLN A 266 -4.64 9.80 0.70
N ALA A 267 -4.91 11.06 1.08
CA ALA A 267 -6.04 11.42 1.95
C ALA A 267 -7.39 11.17 1.26
N ASP A 268 -7.53 11.57 -0.01
CA ASP A 268 -8.76 11.34 -0.80
C ASP A 268 -9.05 9.85 -0.97
N LEU A 269 -7.99 9.04 -1.14
CA LEU A 269 -8.12 7.60 -1.24
C LEU A 269 -8.61 6.99 0.09
N LEU A 270 -8.03 7.41 1.22
CA LEU A 270 -8.46 6.99 2.55
C LEU A 270 -9.92 7.37 2.84
N GLU A 271 -10.30 8.60 2.49
CA GLU A 271 -11.69 9.06 2.65
C GLU A 271 -12.64 8.23 1.79
N THR A 272 -12.27 7.95 0.54
CA THR A 272 -13.06 7.11 -0.37
C THR A 272 -13.24 5.70 0.20
N ILE A 273 -12.18 5.08 0.72
CA ILE A 273 -12.24 3.75 1.35
C ILE A 273 -13.10 3.77 2.61
N SER A 274 -12.96 4.81 3.44
CA SER A 274 -13.77 4.98 4.65
C SER A 274 -15.26 5.10 4.31
N ASN A 275 -15.60 5.90 3.30
CA ASN A 275 -16.97 6.09 2.82
C ASN A 275 -17.56 4.79 2.24
N VAL A 276 -16.79 4.06 1.44
CA VAL A 276 -17.20 2.76 0.88
C VAL A 276 -17.41 1.73 2.00
N THR A 277 -16.45 1.63 2.93
CA THR A 277 -16.53 0.73 4.09
C THR A 277 -17.76 1.05 4.94
N GLY A 278 -17.99 2.32 5.26
CA GLY A 278 -19.17 2.77 6.02
C GLY A 278 -20.48 2.40 5.32
N THR A 279 -20.56 2.59 4.00
CA THR A 279 -21.74 2.23 3.20
C THR A 279 -21.99 0.71 3.22
N LEU A 280 -20.94 -0.10 3.05
CA LEU A 280 -21.03 -1.57 3.13
C LEU A 280 -21.41 -2.04 4.53
N SER A 281 -20.87 -1.44 5.58
CA SER A 281 -21.24 -1.75 6.97
C SER A 281 -22.73 -1.47 7.24
N ILE A 282 -23.26 -0.34 6.74
CA ILE A 282 -24.69 -0.04 6.86
C ILE A 282 -25.54 -1.06 6.10
N LEU A 283 -25.14 -1.43 4.89
CA LEU A 283 -25.85 -2.41 4.06
C LEU A 283 -25.86 -3.79 4.71
N LEU A 284 -24.71 -4.30 5.15
CA LEU A 284 -24.58 -5.58 5.84
C LEU A 284 -25.32 -5.59 7.17
N GLY A 285 -25.21 -4.50 7.95
CA GLY A 285 -25.96 -4.32 9.19
C GLY A 285 -27.48 -4.31 8.95
N SER A 286 -27.95 -3.71 7.86
CA SER A 286 -29.36 -3.67 7.50
C SER A 286 -29.88 -5.06 7.10
N ILE A 287 -29.15 -5.77 6.23
CA ILE A 287 -29.48 -7.15 5.84
C ILE A 287 -29.49 -8.05 7.08
N GLY A 288 -28.45 -7.95 7.92
CA GLY A 288 -28.37 -8.71 9.15
C GLY A 288 -29.50 -8.42 10.12
N GLY A 289 -29.86 -7.14 10.29
CA GLY A 289 -31.00 -6.72 11.09
C GLY A 289 -32.33 -7.28 10.58
N ILE A 290 -32.56 -7.25 9.26
CA ILE A 290 -33.76 -7.83 8.64
C ILE A 290 -33.77 -9.36 8.82
N SER A 291 -32.64 -10.04 8.60
CA SER A 291 -32.54 -11.50 8.78
C SER A 291 -32.80 -11.91 10.23
N LEU A 292 -32.36 -11.11 11.21
CA LEU A 292 -32.65 -11.34 12.63
C LEU A 292 -34.13 -11.11 12.95
N LEU A 293 -34.75 -10.07 12.34
CA LEU A 293 -36.17 -9.79 12.48
C LEU A 293 -37.04 -10.91 11.88
N VAL A 294 -36.73 -11.39 10.67
CA VAL A 294 -37.43 -12.50 10.01
C VAL A 294 -37.19 -13.82 10.75
N GLY A 295 -35.96 -14.07 11.20
CA GLY A 295 -35.64 -15.20 12.07
C GLY A 295 -36.43 -15.17 13.37
N GLY A 296 -36.69 -13.97 13.92
CA GLY A 296 -37.53 -13.75 15.09
C GLY A 296 -39.02 -14.00 14.85
N ILE A 297 -39.56 -13.77 13.65
CA ILE A 297 -40.95 -14.10 13.30
C ILE A 297 -41.17 -15.63 13.23
N GLY A 298 -40.11 -16.40 12.94
CA GLY A 298 -40.15 -17.86 12.92
C GLY A 298 -40.15 -18.53 14.30
N ILE A 299 -40.03 -17.76 15.39
CA ILE A 299 -40.05 -18.20 16.80
C ILE A 299 -41.47 -18.07 17.36
#